data_AF-A0A512T3W0-F1
#
_entry.id   AF-A0A512T3W0-F1
#
_cell.length_a   1.000
_cell.length_b   1.000
_cell.length_c   1.000
_cell.angle_alpha   90.00
_cell.angle_beta   90.00
_cell.angle_gamma   90.00
#
_symmetry.space_group_name_H-M   'P 1'
#
loop_
_entity.id
_entity.type
_entity.pdbx_description
1 polymer ?
#
loop_
_entity_poly.entity_id
_entity_poly.type
_entity_poly.pdbx_seq_one_letter_code
_entity_poly.pdbx_strand_id
1 'polypeptide(L)'
;MTLVIVVPVSQPTPASDVASPERPVEEGMRRSRRVVLVGLTLLAFLAALWTSLRPDLDDGWLAIGLPNPVAAIVWFVLFVGLLLQVSSRVRAFAIGIAFLLFWPTPVYASMATMALHGQFVMDRTTATVSAADAPREGGPVAVTFAFPDGTSERGISLLSQRFGSRNEYVAPKVGTTVDVLRDPTGWLPPRTAGGREGLPEGVGGTLLLALPGLLGVLVLGAASVSALTRRESFIMVAGRPATDDEVSPEGAAAGP
;
A
#
# COMPACT_ATOMS: atom_id res chain seq x y z
N MET A 1 48.31 54.55 62.85
CA MET A 1 47.47 53.41 63.25
C MET A 1 46.30 53.36 62.27
N THR A 2 46.39 52.50 61.26
CA THR A 2 45.44 52.44 60.16
C THR A 2 44.75 51.08 60.23
N LEU A 3 43.43 51.09 60.43
CA LEU A 3 42.60 49.90 60.53
C LEU A 3 42.26 49.44 59.10
N VAL A 4 42.81 48.31 58.65
CA VAL A 4 42.48 47.71 57.36
C VAL A 4 41.40 46.64 57.60
N ILE A 5 40.19 46.91 57.11
CA ILE A 5 39.07 45.98 57.12
C ILE A 5 39.29 44.99 55.96
N VAL A 6 39.55 43.73 56.29
CA VAL A 6 39.61 42.63 55.31
C VAL A 6 38.18 42.15 55.07
N VAL A 7 37.65 42.43 53.88
CA VAL A 7 36.39 41.85 53.40
C VAL A 7 36.69 40.43 52.87
N PRO A 8 36.04 39.37 53.38
CA PRO A 8 36.21 38.04 52.79
C PRO A 8 35.56 37.99 51.41
N VAL A 9 36.37 37.71 50.40
CA VAL A 9 35.91 37.35 49.05
C VAL A 9 35.27 35.96 49.14
N SER A 10 33.95 35.90 48.94
CA SER A 10 33.24 34.63 48.75
C SER A 10 33.81 33.92 47.53
N GLN A 11 34.51 32.81 47.75
CA GLN A 11 34.88 31.90 46.67
C GLN A 11 33.60 31.33 46.03
N PRO A 12 33.47 31.30 44.70
CA PRO A 12 32.40 30.54 44.07
C PRO A 12 32.68 29.06 44.34
N THR A 13 31.77 28.42 45.07
CA THR A 13 31.69 26.97 45.22
C THR A 13 31.66 26.37 43.81
N PRO A 14 32.53 25.42 43.44
CA PRO A 14 32.35 24.67 42.21
C PRO A 14 31.02 23.94 42.35
N ALA A 15 30.03 24.35 41.56
CA ALA A 15 28.80 23.60 41.40
C ALA A 15 29.22 22.19 41.02
N SER A 16 28.90 21.24 41.90
CA SER A 16 28.95 19.81 41.63
C SER A 16 28.40 19.59 40.22
N ASP A 17 29.27 19.14 39.31
CA ASP A 17 28.88 18.51 38.05
C ASP A 17 27.98 17.34 38.44
N VAL A 18 26.68 17.61 38.53
CA VAL A 18 25.65 16.58 38.50
C VAL A 18 25.82 15.99 37.11
N ALA A 19 26.49 14.84 37.06
CA ALA A 19 26.56 13.99 35.90
C ALA A 19 25.14 13.91 35.33
N SER A 20 24.90 14.64 34.23
CA SER A 20 23.71 14.42 33.42
C SER A 20 23.71 12.93 33.15
N PRO A 21 22.63 12.19 33.47
CA PRO A 21 22.56 10.82 33.04
C PRO A 21 22.70 10.89 31.52
N GLU A 22 23.81 10.36 31.00
CA GLU A 22 23.94 10.02 29.60
C GLU A 22 22.70 9.21 29.30
N ARG A 23 21.70 9.85 28.68
CA ARG A 23 20.53 9.14 28.19
C ARG A 23 21.11 8.00 27.37
N PRO A 24 20.81 6.73 27.67
CA PRO A 24 21.25 5.65 26.82
C PRO A 24 20.81 6.04 25.42
N VAL A 25 21.74 6.03 24.47
CA VAL A 25 21.42 6.28 23.07
C VAL A 25 20.28 5.32 22.76
N GLU A 26 19.05 5.83 22.72
CA GLU A 26 17.84 5.06 22.37
C GLU A 26 18.05 4.71 20.90
N GLU A 27 18.81 3.63 20.67
CA GLU A 27 19.34 3.28 19.37
C GLU A 27 18.17 2.67 18.59
N GLY A 28 17.40 3.54 17.96
CA GLY A 28 16.36 3.15 17.03
C GLY A 28 16.87 2.23 15.94
N MET A 29 15.94 1.64 15.19
CA MET A 29 16.31 0.70 14.14
C MET A 29 17.39 1.30 13.22
N ARG A 30 18.53 0.60 13.11
CA ARG A 30 19.69 1.03 12.32
C ARG A 30 19.27 1.38 10.89
N ARG A 31 19.89 2.39 10.29
CA ARG A 31 19.57 2.87 8.94
C ARG A 31 19.61 1.74 7.89
N SER A 32 20.57 0.82 8.01
CA SER A 32 20.65 -0.37 7.14
C SER A 32 19.39 -1.24 7.20
N ARG A 33 18.86 -1.50 8.40
CA ARG A 33 17.62 -2.27 8.59
C ARG A 33 16.40 -1.54 8.03
N ARG A 34 16.36 -0.20 8.11
CA ARG A 34 15.28 0.61 7.49
C ARG A 34 15.31 0.54 5.97
N VAL A 35 16.50 0.60 5.37
CA VAL A 35 16.68 0.42 3.92
C VAL A 35 16.22 -0.97 3.50
N VAL A 36 16.61 -2.02 4.26
CA VAL A 36 16.16 -3.39 3.99
C VAL A 36 14.64 -3.51 4.13
N LEU A 37 14.04 -2.95 5.18
CA LEU A 37 12.59 -2.96 5.37
C LEU A 37 11.88 -2.32 4.17
N VAL A 38 12.24 -1.10 3.79
CA VAL A 38 11.63 -0.41 2.63
C VAL A 38 11.81 -1.22 1.35
N GLY A 39 13.02 -1.74 1.10
CA GLY A 39 13.29 -2.58 -0.06
C GLY A 39 12.40 -3.82 -0.10
N LEU A 40 12.27 -4.53 1.02
CA LEU A 40 11.41 -5.70 1.13
C LEU A 40 9.93 -5.33 0.99
N THR A 41 9.46 -4.22 1.57
CA THR A 41 8.07 -3.76 1.43
C THR A 41 7.74 -3.48 -0.03
N LEU A 42 8.64 -2.79 -0.75
CA LEU A 42 8.48 -2.50 -2.17
C LEU A 42 8.50 -3.77 -3.02
N LEU A 43 9.41 -4.71 -2.74
CA LEU A 43 9.46 -5.99 -3.44
C LEU A 43 8.20 -6.83 -3.20
N ALA A 44 7.70 -6.88 -1.96
CA ALA A 44 6.46 -7.58 -1.63
C ALA A 44 5.26 -6.93 -2.32
N PHE A 45 5.21 -5.60 -2.38
CA PHE A 45 4.19 -4.87 -3.12
C PHE A 45 4.24 -5.16 -4.63
N LEU A 46 5.42 -5.13 -5.24
CA LEU A 46 5.59 -5.45 -6.66
C LEU A 46 5.24 -6.91 -6.95
N ALA A 47 5.61 -7.85 -6.07
CA ALA A 47 5.24 -9.26 -6.21
C ALA A 47 3.71 -9.47 -6.09
N ALA A 48 3.06 -8.80 -5.14
CA ALA A 48 1.61 -8.84 -4.98
C ALA A 48 0.90 -8.24 -6.21
N LEU A 49 1.41 -7.11 -6.73
CA LEU A 49 0.89 -6.46 -7.93
C LEU A 49 1.07 -7.37 -9.16
N TRP A 50 2.27 -7.91 -9.37
CA TRP A 50 2.57 -8.81 -10.48
C TRP A 50 1.68 -10.04 -10.50
N THR A 51 1.52 -10.71 -9.35
CA THR A 51 0.66 -11.89 -9.24
C THR A 51 -0.81 -11.58 -9.48
N SER A 52 -1.29 -10.41 -9.04
CA SER A 52 -2.67 -9.96 -9.30
C SER A 52 -2.92 -9.65 -10.79
N LEU A 53 -1.91 -9.17 -11.51
CA LEU A 53 -2.00 -8.83 -12.94
C LEU A 53 -1.81 -10.04 -13.87
N ARG A 54 -1.38 -11.19 -13.35
CA ARG A 54 -1.13 -12.44 -14.09
C ARG A 54 -2.06 -13.57 -13.66
N PRO A 55 -3.37 -13.45 -13.94
CA PRO A 55 -4.34 -14.48 -13.61
C PRO A 55 -4.20 -15.76 -14.45
N ASP A 56 -3.42 -15.72 -15.51
CA ASP A 56 -3.01 -16.85 -16.35
C ASP A 56 -2.11 -17.86 -15.62
N LEU A 57 -1.62 -17.53 -14.42
CA LEU A 57 -0.79 -18.43 -13.60
C LEU A 57 -1.53 -19.64 -13.03
N ASP A 58 -2.86 -19.71 -13.17
CA ASP A 58 -3.69 -20.91 -13.00
C ASP A 58 -3.53 -21.68 -11.67
N ASP A 59 -2.97 -21.07 -10.64
CA ASP A 59 -2.85 -21.68 -9.32
C ASP A 59 -4.19 -21.60 -8.57
N GLY A 60 -4.62 -22.72 -7.97
CA GLY A 60 -5.87 -22.82 -7.20
C GLY A 60 -5.97 -21.88 -5.98
N TRP A 61 -4.87 -21.21 -5.62
CA TRP A 61 -4.80 -20.18 -4.58
C TRP A 61 -4.92 -18.74 -5.10
N LEU A 62 -4.83 -18.54 -6.42
CA LEU A 62 -4.94 -17.25 -7.10
C LEU A 62 -6.36 -17.12 -7.65
N ALA A 63 -7.25 -16.45 -6.91
CA ALA A 63 -8.46 -15.96 -7.57
C ALA A 63 -8.04 -14.93 -8.62
N ILE A 64 -8.60 -15.03 -9.83
CA ILE A 64 -8.24 -14.18 -10.96
C ILE A 64 -8.45 -12.71 -10.58
N GLY A 65 -7.38 -11.91 -10.61
CA GLY A 65 -7.39 -10.50 -10.20
C GLY A 65 -7.09 -10.22 -8.73
N LEU A 66 -6.92 -11.23 -7.87
CA LEU A 66 -6.45 -11.06 -6.49
C LEU A 66 -4.95 -11.35 -6.37
N PRO A 67 -4.22 -10.63 -5.49
CA PRO A 67 -2.82 -10.91 -5.22
C PRO A 67 -2.67 -12.29 -4.57
N ASN A 68 -1.50 -12.92 -4.77
CA ASN A 68 -1.17 -14.15 -4.07
C ASN A 68 -1.30 -13.96 -2.54
N PRO A 69 -1.97 -14.87 -1.81
CA PRO A 69 -2.25 -14.70 -0.39
C PRO A 69 -0.96 -14.63 0.46
N VAL A 70 0.09 -15.37 0.08
CA VAL A 70 1.38 -15.30 0.75
C VAL A 70 2.03 -13.94 0.53
N ALA A 71 2.03 -13.44 -0.70
CA ALA A 71 2.55 -12.10 -1.01
C ALA A 71 1.76 -11.00 -0.28
N ALA A 72 0.43 -11.15 -0.16
CA ALA A 72 -0.43 -10.22 0.56
C ALA A 72 -0.14 -10.22 2.08
N ILE A 73 0.06 -11.40 2.70
CA ILE A 73 0.43 -11.51 4.12
C ILE A 73 1.81 -10.89 4.37
N VAL A 74 2.79 -11.20 3.51
CA VAL A 74 4.14 -10.63 3.61
C VAL A 74 4.09 -9.11 3.46
N TRP A 75 3.34 -8.60 2.49
CA TRP A 75 3.06 -7.17 2.34
C TRP A 75 2.50 -6.58 3.63
N PHE A 76 1.50 -7.24 4.23
CA PHE A 76 0.79 -6.73 5.40
C PHE A 76 1.71 -6.53 6.58
N VAL A 77 2.50 -7.56 6.89
CA VAL A 77 3.48 -7.51 7.97
C VAL A 77 4.52 -6.41 7.72
N LEU A 78 5.05 -6.33 6.49
CA LEU A 78 6.08 -5.35 6.14
C LEU A 78 5.54 -3.91 6.12
N PHE A 79 4.30 -3.70 5.71
CA PHE A 79 3.68 -2.38 5.72
C PHE A 79 3.37 -1.91 7.14
N VAL A 80 2.84 -2.78 8.00
CA VAL A 80 2.68 -2.47 9.43
C VAL A 80 4.04 -2.12 10.03
N GLY A 81 5.07 -2.93 9.75
CA GLY A 81 6.44 -2.64 10.14
C GLY A 81 6.91 -1.27 9.66
N LEU A 82 6.65 -0.92 8.39
CA LEU A 82 7.02 0.37 7.81
C LEU A 82 6.28 1.55 8.47
N LEU A 83 4.97 1.43 8.67
CA LEU A 83 4.15 2.46 9.32
C LEU A 83 4.63 2.77 10.73
N LEU A 84 5.05 1.74 11.47
CA LEU A 84 5.60 1.91 12.81
C LEU A 84 6.98 2.59 12.84
N GLN A 85 7.69 2.63 11.70
CA GLN A 85 8.95 3.35 11.53
C GLN A 85 8.76 4.80 11.04
N VAL A 86 7.52 5.22 10.74
CA VAL A 86 7.21 6.60 10.38
C VAL A 86 7.55 7.53 11.55
N SER A 87 7.92 8.77 11.22
CA SER A 87 8.22 9.84 12.16
C SER A 87 7.24 9.92 13.35
N SER A 88 7.77 10.02 14.56
CA SER A 88 6.98 10.25 15.80
C SER A 88 6.16 11.54 15.80
N ARG A 89 6.53 12.51 14.96
CA ARG A 89 5.73 13.73 14.74
C ARG A 89 4.38 13.47 14.07
N VAL A 90 4.20 12.31 13.44
CA VAL A 90 2.91 11.91 12.87
C VAL A 90 2.04 11.40 14.01
N ARG A 91 0.87 12.02 14.19
CA ARG A 91 -0.10 11.61 15.20
C ARG A 91 -0.49 10.15 14.97
N ALA A 92 -0.61 9.36 16.05
CA ALA A 92 -1.01 7.95 15.98
C ALA A 92 -2.32 7.75 15.18
N PHE A 93 -3.25 8.69 15.29
CA PHE A 93 -4.48 8.74 14.51
C PHE A 93 -4.25 8.70 12.99
N ALA A 94 -3.26 9.45 12.49
CA ALA A 94 -2.94 9.45 11.05
C ALA A 94 -2.31 8.13 10.60
N ILE A 95 -1.52 7.48 11.46
CA ILE A 95 -0.99 6.13 11.21
C ILE A 95 -2.13 5.11 11.16
N GLY A 96 -3.09 5.20 12.08
CA GLY A 96 -4.29 4.37 12.11
C GLY A 96 -5.16 4.52 10.85
N ILE A 97 -5.41 5.76 10.40
CA ILE A 97 -6.10 6.03 9.14
C ILE A 97 -5.33 5.43 7.96
N ALA A 98 -4.00 5.63 7.92
CA ALA A 98 -3.17 5.11 6.84
C ALA A 98 -3.25 3.57 6.78
N PHE A 99 -3.22 2.91 7.93
CA PHE A 99 -3.43 1.47 8.02
C PHE A 99 -4.81 1.06 7.51
N LEU A 100 -5.89 1.63 8.05
CA LEU A 100 -7.26 1.24 7.72
C LEU A 100 -7.61 1.43 6.24
N LEU A 101 -7.12 2.51 5.63
CA LEU A 101 -7.45 2.84 4.24
C LEU A 101 -6.49 2.21 3.22
N PHE A 102 -5.23 1.98 3.58
CA PHE A 102 -4.20 1.60 2.61
C PHE A 102 -3.57 0.22 2.85
N TRP A 103 -4.03 -0.55 3.83
CA TRP A 103 -3.70 -1.99 3.84
C TRP A 103 -4.13 -2.76 2.58
N PRO A 104 -5.24 -2.43 1.87
CA PRO A 104 -5.61 -3.10 0.62
C PRO A 104 -4.92 -2.51 -0.62
N THR A 105 -3.87 -1.68 -0.44
CA THR A 105 -3.19 -1.00 -1.56
C THR A 105 -2.77 -1.92 -2.70
N PRO A 106 -2.26 -3.16 -2.49
CA PRO A 106 -1.97 -4.06 -3.60
C PRO A 106 -3.15 -4.32 -4.54
N VAL A 107 -4.35 -4.49 -3.99
CA VAL A 107 -5.59 -4.72 -4.75
C VAL A 107 -6.00 -3.45 -5.48
N TYR A 108 -6.00 -2.30 -4.80
CA TYR A 108 -6.35 -1.03 -5.45
C TYR A 108 -5.35 -0.65 -6.54
N ALA A 109 -4.06 -0.92 -6.32
CA ALA A 109 -3.02 -0.69 -7.30
C ALA A 109 -3.18 -1.61 -8.51
N SER A 110 -3.50 -2.89 -8.33
CA SER A 110 -3.73 -3.79 -9.47
C SER A 110 -4.94 -3.39 -10.30
N MET A 111 -6.06 -3.02 -9.65
CA MET A 111 -7.22 -2.47 -10.33
C MET A 111 -6.88 -1.18 -11.08
N ALA A 112 -6.15 -0.26 -10.44
CA ALA A 112 -5.70 0.98 -11.08
C ALA A 112 -4.80 0.71 -12.29
N THR A 113 -3.84 -0.21 -12.17
CA THR A 113 -2.96 -0.61 -13.27
C THR A 113 -3.76 -1.23 -14.41
N MET A 114 -4.66 -2.17 -14.15
CA MET A 114 -5.51 -2.78 -15.18
C MET A 114 -6.37 -1.75 -15.90
N ALA A 115 -6.98 -0.83 -15.15
CA ALA A 115 -7.88 0.18 -15.71
C ALA A 115 -7.11 1.21 -16.54
N LEU A 116 -6.02 1.77 -16.01
CA LEU A 116 -5.19 2.75 -16.73
C LEU A 116 -4.53 2.12 -17.96
N HIS A 117 -3.97 0.91 -17.81
CA HIS A 117 -3.34 0.22 -18.93
C HIS A 117 -4.35 -0.20 -20.00
N GLY A 118 -5.51 -0.72 -19.58
CA GLY A 118 -6.62 -1.04 -20.49
C GLY A 118 -7.18 0.16 -21.24
N GLN A 119 -7.18 1.34 -20.61
CA GLN A 119 -7.72 2.56 -21.20
C GLN A 119 -6.75 3.27 -22.15
N PHE A 120 -5.45 3.22 -21.87
CA PHE A 120 -4.46 4.07 -22.54
C PHE A 120 -3.40 3.32 -23.34
N VAL A 121 -3.27 2.00 -23.17
CA VAL A 121 -2.19 1.21 -23.80
C VAL A 121 -2.74 0.03 -24.59
N MET A 122 -3.73 -0.69 -24.07
CA MET A 122 -4.27 -1.86 -24.75
C MET A 122 -5.14 -1.45 -25.94
N ASP A 123 -5.04 -2.20 -27.03
CA ASP A 123 -5.87 -2.03 -28.22
C ASP A 123 -7.21 -2.74 -28.03
N ARG A 124 -8.29 -2.02 -28.31
CA ARG A 124 -9.64 -2.61 -28.37
C ARG A 124 -9.86 -3.26 -29.73
N THR A 125 -10.05 -4.57 -29.73
CA THR A 125 -10.28 -5.39 -30.93
C THR A 125 -11.41 -6.38 -30.70
N THR A 126 -11.80 -7.12 -31.73
CA THR A 126 -12.77 -8.23 -31.63
C THR A 126 -12.04 -9.57 -31.64
N ALA A 127 -12.56 -10.53 -30.89
CA ALA A 127 -12.07 -11.91 -30.91
C ALA A 127 -13.22 -12.90 -30.72
N THR A 128 -13.05 -14.10 -31.26
CA THR A 128 -13.99 -15.21 -31.06
C THR A 128 -13.52 -16.07 -29.90
N VAL A 129 -14.43 -16.43 -28.99
CA VAL A 129 -14.13 -17.33 -27.89
C VAL A 129 -13.99 -18.76 -28.42
N SER A 130 -12.79 -19.34 -28.33
CA SER A 130 -12.51 -20.70 -28.81
C SER A 130 -12.61 -21.76 -27.71
N ALA A 131 -12.32 -21.39 -26.46
CA ALA A 131 -12.47 -22.24 -25.29
C ALA A 131 -12.76 -21.37 -24.05
N ALA A 132 -13.51 -21.89 -23.08
CA ALA A 132 -13.77 -21.21 -21.81
C ALA A 132 -13.78 -22.25 -20.69
N ASP A 133 -13.09 -21.93 -19.59
CA ASP A 133 -13.10 -22.77 -18.39
C ASP A 133 -14.43 -22.62 -17.65
N ALA A 134 -14.76 -23.60 -16.80
CA ALA A 134 -15.93 -23.48 -15.94
C ALA A 134 -15.76 -22.28 -14.98
N PRO A 135 -16.81 -21.47 -14.77
CA PRO A 135 -16.72 -20.36 -13.83
C PRO A 135 -16.41 -20.89 -12.43
N ARG A 136 -15.40 -20.30 -11.79
CA ARG A 136 -15.08 -20.52 -10.37
C ARG A 136 -15.91 -19.55 -9.53
N GLU A 137 -16.35 -19.96 -8.34
CA GLU A 137 -17.19 -19.12 -7.48
C GLU A 137 -16.56 -17.73 -7.25
N GLY A 138 -17.24 -16.68 -7.70
CA GLY A 138 -16.88 -15.28 -7.42
C GLY A 138 -15.69 -14.71 -8.19
N GLY A 139 -15.10 -15.43 -9.15
CA GLY A 139 -13.91 -15.00 -9.88
C GLY A 139 -14.11 -14.86 -11.40
N PRO A 140 -13.33 -14.02 -12.10
CA PRO A 140 -13.34 -13.97 -13.55
C PRO A 140 -12.99 -15.32 -14.19
N VAL A 141 -13.37 -15.52 -15.45
CA VAL A 141 -13.27 -16.82 -16.13
C VAL A 141 -12.06 -16.85 -17.06
N ALA A 142 -11.25 -17.90 -17.03
CA ALA A 142 -10.18 -18.09 -18.00
C ALA A 142 -10.77 -18.52 -19.37
N VAL A 143 -10.33 -17.85 -20.43
CA VAL A 143 -10.91 -18.00 -21.78
C VAL A 143 -9.78 -17.97 -22.81
N THR A 144 -9.90 -18.76 -23.87
CA THR A 144 -9.02 -18.67 -25.04
C THR A 144 -9.71 -17.86 -26.12
N PHE A 145 -9.04 -16.81 -26.59
CA PHE A 145 -9.49 -15.96 -27.68
C PHE A 145 -8.81 -16.39 -28.98
N ALA A 146 -9.58 -16.42 -30.06
CA ALA A 146 -9.09 -16.53 -31.42
C ALA A 146 -9.26 -15.16 -32.11
N PHE A 147 -8.15 -14.56 -32.51
CA PHE A 147 -8.13 -13.24 -33.11
C PHE A 147 -8.22 -13.30 -34.64
N PRO A 148 -8.65 -12.21 -35.30
CA PRO A 148 -8.77 -12.14 -36.77
C PRO A 148 -7.46 -12.33 -37.51
N ASP A 149 -6.32 -12.08 -36.86
CA ASP A 149 -4.98 -12.29 -37.39
C ASP A 149 -4.54 -13.77 -37.38
N GLY A 150 -5.43 -14.68 -36.95
CA GLY A 150 -5.17 -16.11 -36.85
C GLY A 150 -4.44 -16.54 -35.57
N THR A 151 -4.09 -15.60 -34.69
CA THR A 151 -3.46 -15.92 -33.41
C THR A 151 -4.50 -16.40 -32.39
N SER A 152 -4.05 -17.21 -31.44
CA SER A 152 -4.88 -17.61 -30.31
C SER A 152 -4.12 -17.41 -29.01
N GLU A 153 -4.78 -16.74 -28.06
CA GLU A 153 -4.17 -16.37 -26.78
C GLU A 153 -5.11 -16.69 -25.62
N ARG A 154 -4.53 -17.17 -24.52
CA ARG A 154 -5.25 -17.35 -23.27
C ARG A 154 -5.38 -16.00 -22.56
N GLY A 155 -6.57 -15.73 -22.06
CA GLY A 155 -6.91 -14.50 -21.38
C GLY A 155 -8.01 -14.71 -20.36
N ILE A 156 -8.65 -13.60 -19.97
CA ILE A 156 -9.71 -13.60 -18.95
C ILE A 156 -10.98 -12.92 -19.44
N SER A 157 -12.12 -13.47 -19.07
CA SER A 157 -13.42 -12.83 -19.20
C SER A 157 -13.81 -12.19 -17.89
N LEU A 158 -13.99 -10.86 -17.94
CA LEU A 158 -14.54 -10.04 -16.87
C LEU A 158 -16.05 -9.84 -17.05
N LEU A 159 -16.71 -10.61 -17.93
CA LEU A 159 -18.14 -10.53 -18.14
C LEU A 159 -18.85 -10.92 -16.84
N SER A 160 -19.72 -10.02 -16.38
CA SER A 160 -20.53 -10.25 -15.19
C SER A 160 -21.99 -10.02 -15.50
N GLN A 161 -22.87 -10.85 -14.95
CA GLN A 161 -24.31 -10.64 -14.95
C GLN A 161 -24.78 -10.23 -13.56
N ARG A 162 -25.80 -9.38 -13.52
CA ARG A 162 -26.40 -8.94 -12.28
C ARG A 162 -27.45 -9.96 -11.84
N PHE A 163 -27.18 -10.64 -10.72
CA PHE A 163 -28.13 -11.51 -10.03
C PHE A 163 -28.58 -10.83 -8.73
N GLY A 164 -29.71 -10.12 -8.81
CA GLY A 164 -30.24 -9.31 -7.71
C GLY A 164 -29.33 -8.14 -7.34
N SER A 165 -28.79 -8.14 -6.12
CA SER A 165 -27.83 -7.14 -5.64
C SER A 165 -26.36 -7.50 -5.92
N ARG A 166 -26.08 -8.71 -6.44
CA ARG A 166 -24.73 -9.21 -6.68
C ARG A 166 -24.41 -9.21 -8.17
N ASN A 167 -23.15 -8.97 -8.51
CA ASN A 167 -22.60 -9.24 -9.83
C ASN A 167 -21.88 -10.58 -9.76
N GLU A 168 -22.20 -11.48 -10.69
CA GLU A 168 -21.56 -12.80 -10.80
C GLU A 168 -20.87 -12.90 -12.15
N TYR A 169 -19.64 -13.42 -12.14
CA TYR A 169 -18.88 -13.63 -13.37
C TYR A 169 -19.48 -14.79 -14.17
N VAL A 170 -19.60 -14.60 -15.49
CA VAL A 170 -20.22 -15.59 -16.38
C VAL A 170 -19.26 -15.95 -17.49
N ALA A 171 -19.13 -17.26 -17.73
CA ALA A 171 -18.34 -17.76 -18.84
C ALA A 171 -19.02 -17.42 -20.19
N PRO A 172 -18.31 -16.76 -21.13
CA PRO A 172 -18.84 -16.55 -22.47
C PRO A 172 -19.00 -17.89 -23.21
N LYS A 173 -19.99 -17.97 -24.10
CA LYS A 173 -20.21 -19.18 -24.91
C LYS A 173 -19.11 -19.30 -25.96
N VAL A 174 -18.59 -20.51 -26.15
CA VAL A 174 -17.67 -20.82 -27.26
C VAL A 174 -18.36 -20.50 -28.60
N GLY A 175 -17.61 -19.88 -29.50
CA GLY A 175 -18.08 -19.38 -30.80
C GLY A 175 -18.65 -17.97 -30.78
N THR A 176 -18.80 -17.34 -29.60
CA THR A 176 -19.26 -15.93 -29.53
C THR A 176 -18.12 -14.97 -29.85
N THR A 177 -18.44 -13.94 -30.62
CA THR A 177 -17.54 -12.79 -30.85
C THR A 177 -17.75 -11.75 -29.75
N VAL A 178 -16.66 -11.32 -29.13
CA VAL A 178 -16.65 -10.34 -28.05
C VAL A 178 -15.59 -9.28 -28.29
N ASP A 179 -15.78 -8.10 -27.71
CA ASP A 179 -14.75 -7.06 -27.65
C ASP A 179 -13.71 -7.43 -26.59
N VAL A 180 -12.45 -7.32 -26.97
CA VAL A 180 -11.29 -7.70 -26.17
C VAL A 180 -10.28 -6.56 -26.18
N LEU A 181 -9.70 -6.29 -25.02
CA LEU A 181 -8.49 -5.48 -24.90
C LEU A 181 -7.29 -6.41 -25.05
N ARG A 182 -6.44 -6.14 -26.02
CA ARG A 182 -5.20 -6.87 -26.28
C ARG A 182 -4.02 -5.93 -26.09
N ASP A 183 -3.05 -6.35 -25.28
CA ASP A 183 -1.83 -5.58 -25.07
C ASP A 183 -0.86 -5.85 -26.24
N PRO A 184 -0.50 -4.84 -27.04
CA PRO A 184 0.43 -5.03 -28.17
C PRO A 184 1.83 -5.47 -27.74
N THR A 185 2.18 -5.28 -26.47
CA THR A 185 3.50 -5.62 -25.91
C THR A 185 3.52 -7.00 -25.23
N GLY A 186 2.36 -7.63 -25.00
CA GLY A 186 2.24 -8.95 -24.35
C GLY A 186 2.57 -8.97 -22.85
N TRP A 187 2.60 -7.81 -22.19
CA TRP A 187 2.86 -7.71 -20.75
C TRP A 187 1.66 -8.15 -19.93
N LEU A 188 0.44 -7.87 -20.41
CA LEU A 188 -0.80 -8.35 -19.81
C LEU A 188 -1.55 -9.30 -20.74
N PRO A 189 -2.22 -10.34 -20.18
CA PRO A 189 -3.05 -11.22 -20.97
C PRO A 189 -4.26 -10.46 -21.54
N PRO A 190 -4.79 -10.88 -22.70
CA PRO A 190 -6.00 -10.30 -23.25
C PRO A 190 -7.20 -10.49 -22.33
N ARG A 191 -8.14 -9.55 -22.38
CA ARG A 191 -9.37 -9.63 -21.57
C ARG A 191 -10.57 -8.99 -22.24
N THR A 192 -11.76 -9.44 -21.90
CA THR A 192 -12.99 -8.81 -22.40
C THR A 192 -13.05 -7.33 -22.02
N ALA A 193 -13.36 -6.47 -22.98
CA ALA A 193 -13.43 -5.03 -22.78
C ALA A 193 -14.72 -4.63 -22.05
N GLY A 194 -14.62 -3.72 -21.08
CA GLY A 194 -15.80 -3.04 -20.54
C GLY A 194 -16.49 -2.16 -21.59
N GLY A 195 -17.77 -1.83 -21.38
CA GLY A 195 -18.57 -1.10 -22.37
C GLY A 195 -17.99 0.25 -22.82
N ARG A 196 -17.22 0.93 -21.97
CA ARG A 196 -16.56 2.22 -22.27
C ARG A 196 -15.04 2.17 -22.25
N GLU A 197 -14.46 1.01 -21.98
CA GLU A 197 -13.03 0.86 -21.76
C GLU A 197 -12.26 0.95 -23.07
N GLY A 198 -11.16 1.70 -23.09
CA GLY A 198 -10.39 1.96 -24.32
C GLY A 198 -11.06 2.97 -25.27
N LEU A 199 -12.18 3.59 -24.85
CA LEU A 199 -12.88 4.64 -25.61
C LEU A 199 -12.73 6.01 -24.92
N PRO A 200 -12.78 7.14 -25.65
CA PRO A 200 -12.64 8.47 -25.05
C PRO A 200 -13.64 8.75 -23.91
N GLU A 201 -14.86 8.23 -23.99
CA GLU A 201 -15.89 8.43 -22.96
C GLU A 201 -15.58 7.67 -21.65
N GLY A 202 -14.69 6.69 -21.68
CA GLY A 202 -14.27 5.90 -20.52
C GLY A 202 -13.23 6.58 -19.63
N VAL A 203 -12.49 7.56 -20.15
CA VAL A 203 -11.31 8.17 -19.49
C VAL A 203 -11.63 8.67 -18.08
N GLY A 204 -12.71 9.44 -17.90
CA GLY A 204 -13.08 9.97 -16.59
C GLY A 204 -13.40 8.88 -15.56
N GLY A 205 -14.14 7.84 -15.97
CA GLY A 205 -14.45 6.70 -15.12
C GLY A 205 -13.20 5.91 -14.73
N THR A 206 -12.30 5.69 -15.68
CA THR A 206 -11.01 5.03 -15.45
C THR A 206 -10.15 5.79 -14.43
N LEU A 207 -10.02 7.12 -14.57
CA LEU A 207 -9.25 7.92 -13.64
C LEU A 207 -9.84 7.87 -12.23
N LEU A 208 -11.16 7.97 -12.10
CA LEU A 208 -11.85 7.85 -10.79
C LEU A 208 -11.62 6.48 -10.15
N LEU A 209 -11.68 5.41 -10.95
CA LEU A 209 -11.43 4.04 -10.49
C LEU A 209 -9.98 3.85 -10.03
N ALA A 210 -9.02 4.53 -10.67
CA ALA A 210 -7.60 4.42 -10.37
C ALA A 210 -7.17 5.20 -9.10
N LEU A 211 -7.98 6.18 -8.65
CA LEU A 211 -7.61 7.07 -7.54
C LEU A 211 -7.20 6.33 -6.24
N PRO A 212 -7.93 5.32 -5.74
CA PRO A 212 -7.54 4.63 -4.52
C PRO A 212 -6.16 3.96 -4.62
N GLY A 213 -5.85 3.37 -5.78
CA GLY A 213 -4.55 2.75 -6.04
C GLY A 213 -3.43 3.77 -6.08
N LEU A 214 -3.65 4.89 -6.79
CA LEU A 214 -2.68 5.99 -6.86
C LEU A 214 -2.41 6.60 -5.47
N LEU A 215 -3.45 6.83 -4.68
CA LEU A 215 -3.32 7.32 -3.30
C LEU A 215 -2.55 6.34 -2.41
N GLY A 216 -2.80 5.04 -2.53
CA GLY A 216 -2.06 4.02 -1.78
C GLY A 216 -0.58 4.00 -2.11
N VAL A 217 -0.21 4.12 -3.39
CA VAL A 217 1.19 4.21 -3.83
C VAL A 217 1.84 5.49 -3.30
N LEU A 218 1.14 6.63 -3.31
CA LEU A 218 1.64 7.87 -2.73
C LEU A 218 1.90 7.76 -1.22
N VAL A 219 0.97 7.14 -0.48
CA VAL A 219 1.15 6.90 0.97
C VAL A 219 2.33 5.97 1.24
N LEU A 220 2.49 4.91 0.44
CA LEU A 220 3.64 4.00 0.53
C LEU A 220 4.96 4.75 0.28
N GLY A 221 4.99 5.63 -0.74
CA GLY A 221 6.14 6.49 -1.03
C GLY A 221 6.45 7.44 0.12
N ALA A 222 5.43 8.14 0.65
CA ALA A 222 5.59 9.06 1.78
C ALA A 222 6.08 8.34 3.05
N ALA A 223 5.54 7.16 3.36
CA ALA A 223 5.97 6.33 4.48
C ALA A 223 7.43 5.87 4.31
N SER A 224 7.81 5.45 3.10
CA SER A 224 9.17 5.05 2.77
C SER A 224 10.17 6.20 2.93
N VAL A 225 9.86 7.37 2.37
CA VAL A 225 10.70 8.58 2.52
C VAL A 225 10.80 8.97 4.00
N SER A 226 9.70 8.93 4.76
CA SER A 226 9.68 9.24 6.18
C SER A 226 10.59 8.30 6.99
N ALA A 227 10.48 6.98 6.76
CA ALA A 227 11.30 5.98 7.43
C ALA A 227 12.81 6.13 7.12
N LEU A 228 13.16 6.48 5.87
CA LEU A 228 14.55 6.61 5.42
C LEU A 228 15.24 7.91 5.87
N THR A 229 14.48 8.99 6.09
CA THR A 229 15.04 10.33 6.33
C THR A 229 15.12 10.73 7.79
N ARG A 230 14.33 10.12 8.69
CA ARG A 230 14.21 10.56 10.08
C ARG A 230 15.14 9.80 11.02
N ARG A 231 15.53 10.42 12.14
CA ARG A 231 16.35 9.76 13.18
C ARG A 231 15.47 9.02 14.19
N GLU A 232 14.36 9.61 14.61
CA GLU A 232 13.42 9.04 15.58
C GLU A 232 12.15 8.47 14.92
N SER A 233 11.79 7.22 15.25
CA SER A 233 10.60 6.51 14.78
C SER A 233 9.47 6.53 15.82
N PHE A 234 8.21 6.39 15.38
CA PHE A 234 7.03 6.38 16.24
C PHE A 234 7.11 5.35 17.39
N ILE A 235 7.53 4.10 17.12
CA ILE A 235 7.69 3.06 18.16
C ILE A 235 8.56 3.54 19.32
N MET A 236 9.64 4.28 19.04
CA MET A 236 10.57 4.70 20.10
C MET A 236 9.93 5.70 21.05
N VAL A 237 9.05 6.57 20.55
CA VAL A 237 8.36 7.57 21.39
C VAL A 237 7.15 6.95 22.07
N ALA A 238 6.38 6.11 21.39
CA ALA A 238 5.20 5.45 21.95
C ALA A 238 5.54 4.38 23.00
N GLY A 239 6.75 3.81 22.96
CA GLY A 239 7.22 2.83 23.94
C GLY A 239 7.91 3.42 25.17
N ARG A 240 8.01 4.75 25.29
CA ARG A 240 8.56 5.38 26.50
C ARG A 240 7.57 5.18 27.65
N PRO A 241 8.03 4.76 28.85
CA PRO A 241 7.18 4.74 30.02
C PRO A 241 6.64 6.16 30.26
N ALA A 242 5.35 6.27 30.56
CA ALA A 242 4.75 7.54 30.96
C ALA A 242 5.55 8.05 32.17
N THR A 243 6.25 9.18 32.00
CA THR A 243 6.83 9.90 33.13
C THR A 243 5.67 10.45 33.97
N ASP A 244 5.76 10.31 35.29
CA ASP A 244 4.72 10.66 36.28
C ASP A 244 4.18 12.12 36.19
N ASP A 245 4.75 12.96 35.33
CA ASP A 245 4.33 14.35 35.09
C ASP A 245 3.06 14.51 34.22
N GLU A 246 2.55 13.45 33.56
CA GLU A 246 1.29 13.54 32.79
C GLU A 246 0.02 13.29 33.64
N VAL A 247 0.17 13.00 34.93
CA VAL A 247 -0.95 12.94 35.89
C VAL A 247 -0.73 13.96 37.01
N SER A 248 -0.80 15.26 36.67
CA SER A 248 -1.09 16.27 37.68
C SER A 248 -2.58 16.62 37.60
N PRO A 249 -3.42 16.14 38.54
CA PRO A 249 -4.80 16.58 38.67
C PRO A 249 -4.78 17.95 39.36
N GLU A 250 -4.54 19.02 38.61
CA GLU A 250 -4.81 20.38 39.13
C GLU A 250 -6.32 20.64 39.08
N GLY A 251 -6.98 20.04 40.06
CA GLY A 251 -8.34 20.29 40.47
C GLY A 251 -8.45 20.23 41.97
N ALA A 252 -7.62 20.97 42.72
CA ALA A 252 -7.87 21.34 44.11
C ALA A 252 -6.78 22.29 44.64
N ALA A 253 -7.09 23.59 44.76
CA ALA A 253 -6.76 24.45 45.90
C ALA A 253 -6.62 25.92 45.48
N ALA A 254 -7.74 26.64 45.49
CA ALA A 254 -7.75 28.06 45.81
C ALA A 254 -9.11 28.42 46.45
N GLY A 255 -9.25 28.07 47.73
CA GLY A 255 -10.01 28.88 48.69
C GLY A 255 -9.03 29.76 49.48
N PRO A 256 -9.45 30.65 50.39
CA PRO A 256 -10.80 30.90 50.89
C PRO A 256 -11.52 32.09 50.24
#